data_AF-A0A6P0SH70-F1
#
_entry.id   AF-A0A6P0SH70-F1
#
_cell.length_a   1.000
_cell.length_b   1.000
_cell.length_c   1.000
_cell.angle_alpha   90.00
_cell.angle_beta   90.00
_cell.angle_gamma   90.00
#
_symmetry.space_group_name_H-M   'P 1'
#
loop_
_entity.id
_entity.type
_entity.pdbx_description
1 polymer ?
#
loop_
_entity_poly.entity_id
_entity_poly.type
_entity_poly.pdbx_seq_one_letter_code
_entity_poly.pdbx_strand_id
1 'polypeptide(L)'
;MVIPNDVLVVLQALSPEQRQLVYDFAEFLLQKQGKSETEQSASSPPLPPRVFGLHAGLVEISEDFDQPLPDQFWLGENDPLIMTNEQIQQINQQSTSC
;
A
#
# COMPACT_ATOMS: atom_id res chain seq x y z
N MET A 1 -13.59 32.61 6.54
CA MET A 1 -14.12 31.48 5.77
C MET A 1 -15.41 31.05 6.44
N VAL A 2 -16.54 31.14 5.76
CA VAL A 2 -17.85 30.81 6.34
C VAL A 2 -18.22 29.42 5.85
N ILE A 3 -18.50 28.49 6.76
CA ILE A 3 -19.02 27.17 6.39
C ILE A 3 -20.47 27.39 5.93
N PRO A 4 -20.84 26.99 4.70
CA PRO A 4 -22.21 27.16 4.21
C PRO A 4 -23.21 26.46 5.11
N ASN A 5 -24.36 27.11 5.36
CA ASN A 5 -25.40 26.58 6.24
C ASN A 5 -25.93 25.21 5.77
N ASP A 6 -25.96 24.99 4.45
CA ASP A 6 -26.43 23.74 3.86
C ASP A 6 -25.60 22.52 4.32
N VAL A 7 -24.29 22.71 4.55
CA VAL A 7 -23.40 21.67 5.04
C VAL A 7 -23.75 21.28 6.47
N LEU A 8 -24.11 22.26 7.32
CA LEU A 8 -24.51 22.00 8.70
C LEU A 8 -25.84 21.25 8.77
N VAL A 9 -26.79 21.61 7.90
CA VAL A 9 -28.08 20.92 7.79
C VAL A 9 -27.89 19.46 7.40
N VAL A 10 -27.03 19.18 6.40
CA VAL A 10 -26.71 17.81 5.98
C VAL A 10 -26.04 17.04 7.12
N LEU A 11 -25.04 17.61 7.79
CA LEU A 11 -24.35 16.95 8.91
C LEU A 11 -25.30 16.59 10.07
N GLN A 12 -26.31 17.41 10.32
CA GLN A 12 -27.32 17.15 11.36
C GLN A 12 -28.32 16.06 10.98
N ALA A 13 -28.60 15.88 9.69
CA ALA A 13 -29.52 14.86 9.18
C ALA A 13 -28.89 13.45 9.10
N LEU A 14 -27.57 13.34 9.19
CA LEU A 14 -26.83 12.08 9.10
C LEU A 14 -26.91 11.25 10.39
N SER A 15 -26.79 9.93 10.24
CA SER A 15 -26.68 9.01 11.38
C SER A 15 -25.38 9.26 12.16
N PRO A 16 -25.30 8.87 13.45
CA PRO A 16 -24.08 9.04 14.25
C PRO A 16 -22.85 8.40 13.60
N GLU A 17 -22.98 7.23 12.98
CA GLU A 17 -21.88 6.56 12.27
C GLU A 17 -21.41 7.35 11.06
N GLN A 18 -22.34 7.90 10.28
CA GLN A 18 -22.01 8.69 9.10
C GLN A 18 -21.31 10.00 9.46
N ARG A 19 -21.69 10.62 10.58
CA ARG A 19 -20.98 11.82 11.09
C ARG A 19 -19.54 11.52 11.47
N GLN A 20 -19.29 10.35 12.06
CA GLN A 20 -17.94 9.92 12.41
C GLN A 20 -17.10 9.70 11.15
N LEU A 21 -17.65 9.04 10.13
CA LEU A 21 -16.95 8.86 8.85
C LEU A 21 -16.57 10.18 8.18
N VAL A 22 -17.46 11.17 8.21
CA VAL A 22 -17.16 12.51 7.66
C VAL A 22 -16.06 13.21 8.46
N TYR A 23 -16.08 13.07 9.79
CA TYR A 23 -15.02 13.59 10.65
C TYR A 23 -13.67 12.93 10.34
N ASP A 24 -13.61 11.60 10.27
CA ASP A 24 -12.40 10.85 9.96
C ASP A 24 -11.83 11.24 8.58
N PHE A 25 -12.72 11.43 7.59
CA PHE A 25 -12.31 11.89 6.26
C PHE A 25 -11.76 13.33 6.28
N ALA A 26 -12.35 14.23 7.06
CA ALA A 26 -11.82 15.59 7.22
C ALA A 26 -10.43 15.58 7.87
N GLU A 27 -10.21 14.72 8.87
CA GLU A 27 -8.91 14.51 9.50
C GLU A 27 -7.87 13.97 8.50
N PHE A 28 -8.27 12.98 7.69
CA PHE A 28 -7.44 12.46 6.59
C PHE A 28 -7.04 13.55 5.59
N LEU A 29 -7.97 14.43 5.19
CA LEU A 29 -7.66 15.53 4.28
C LEU A 29 -6.67 16.54 4.88
N LEU A 30 -6.76 16.80 6.18
CA LEU A 30 -5.82 17.68 6.89
C LEU A 30 -4.42 17.07 6.91
N GLN A 31 -4.31 15.77 7.20
CA GLN A 31 -3.05 15.04 7.18
C GLN A 31 -2.42 14.99 5.77
N LYS A 32 -3.25 14.74 4.74
CA LYS A 32 -2.78 14.67 3.35
C LYS A 32 -2.21 16.00 2.86
N GLN A 33 -2.84 17.13 3.20
CA GLN A 33 -2.37 18.46 2.80
C GLN A 33 -0.98 18.77 3.37
N GLY A 34 -0.72 18.44 4.65
CA GLY A 34 0.61 18.62 5.26
C GLY A 34 1.70 17.76 4.61
N LYS A 35 1.33 16.59 4.07
CA LYS A 35 2.26 15.66 3.42
C LYS A 35 2.51 15.99 1.95
N SER A 36 1.53 16.55 1.25
CA SER A 36 1.67 16.92 -0.17
C SER A 36 2.52 18.18 -0.42
N GLU A 37 2.63 19.10 0.55
CA GLU A 37 3.47 20.31 0.38
C GLU A 37 4.86 20.20 1.03
N THR A 38 5.04 19.35 2.06
CA THR A 38 6.32 19.28 2.80
C THR A 38 7.25 18.16 2.32
N GLU A 39 6.75 17.12 1.65
CA GLU A 39 7.59 15.99 1.17
C GLU A 39 7.91 16.03 -0.34
N GLN A 40 7.46 17.06 -1.08
CA GLN A 40 7.86 17.28 -2.47
C GLN A 40 9.02 18.28 -2.64
N SER A 41 9.51 18.90 -1.57
CA SER A 41 10.55 19.94 -1.68
C SER A 41 11.62 19.92 -0.59
N ALA A 42 11.82 18.81 0.12
CA ALA A 42 12.92 18.66 1.06
C ALA A 42 13.80 17.44 0.74
N SER A 43 14.94 17.72 0.09
CA SER A 43 16.20 16.94 0.07
C SER A 43 16.42 15.81 -0.94
N SER A 44 15.60 15.58 -1.97
CA SER A 44 16.07 14.81 -3.12
C SER A 44 16.77 15.73 -4.12
N PRO A 45 18.00 15.41 -4.59
CA PRO A 45 18.55 16.10 -5.74
C PRO A 45 17.55 16.02 -6.90
N PRO A 46 17.45 17.05 -7.75
CA PRO A 46 16.50 17.05 -8.86
C PRO A 46 16.66 15.76 -9.65
N LEU A 47 15.59 14.96 -9.70
CA LEU A 47 15.59 13.72 -10.46
C LEU A 47 15.98 14.07 -11.91
N PRO A 48 16.90 13.32 -12.53
CA PRO A 48 17.25 13.57 -13.91
C PRO A 48 15.99 13.49 -14.78
N PRO A 49 15.89 14.32 -15.83
CA PRO A 49 14.76 14.26 -16.75
C PRO A 49 14.64 12.85 -17.33
N ARG A 50 13.40 12.34 -17.45
CA ARG A 50 13.16 11.04 -18.08
C ARG A 50 13.61 11.10 -19.54
N VAL A 51 14.56 10.25 -19.91
CA VAL A 51 15.02 10.12 -21.30
C VAL A 51 14.23 9.01 -21.97
N PHE A 52 13.41 9.37 -22.97
CA PHE A 52 12.67 8.38 -23.76
C PHE A 52 13.65 7.47 -24.49
N GLY A 53 13.45 6.15 -24.40
CA GLY A 53 14.28 5.17 -25.10
C GLY A 53 15.69 4.95 -24.55
N LEU A 54 15.97 5.34 -23.29
CA LEU A 54 17.30 5.17 -22.65
C LEU A 54 17.89 3.75 -22.76
N HIS A 55 17.04 2.74 -22.91
CA HIS A 55 17.42 1.32 -23.02
C HIS A 55 16.79 0.62 -24.24
N ALA A 56 16.40 1.39 -25.27
CA ALA A 56 15.81 0.81 -26.47
C ALA A 56 16.79 -0.17 -27.13
N GLY A 57 16.34 -1.41 -27.38
CA GLY A 57 17.15 -2.47 -27.98
C GLY A 57 18.18 -3.13 -27.06
N LEU A 58 18.28 -2.70 -25.79
CA LEU A 58 19.16 -3.31 -24.78
C LEU A 58 18.44 -4.32 -23.87
N VAL A 59 17.12 -4.41 -23.99
CA VAL A 59 16.29 -5.33 -23.22
C VAL A 59 15.89 -6.48 -24.13
N GLU A 60 16.26 -7.70 -23.73
CA GLU A 60 15.77 -8.94 -24.33
C GLU A 60 14.65 -9.47 -23.43
N ILE A 61 13.50 -9.76 -24.03
CA ILE A 61 12.36 -10.36 -23.34
C ILE A 61 12.41 -11.85 -23.65
N SER A 62 12.31 -12.69 -22.63
CA SER A 62 12.25 -14.14 -22.81
C SER A 62 11.01 -14.54 -23.61
N GLU A 63 11.13 -15.58 -24.43
CA GLU A 63 10.04 -16.11 -25.27
C GLU A 63 8.85 -16.64 -24.44
N ASP A 64 9.06 -16.93 -23.16
CA ASP A 64 8.05 -17.39 -22.21
C ASP A 64 7.44 -16.28 -21.35
N PHE A 65 7.77 -15.00 -21.58
CA PHE A 65 7.28 -13.89 -20.76
C PHE A 65 5.74 -13.78 -20.72
N ASP A 66 5.09 -14.06 -21.85
CA ASP A 66 3.63 -14.04 -21.96
C ASP A 66 2.96 -15.32 -21.42
N GLN A 67 3.75 -16.34 -21.03
CA GLN A 67 3.20 -17.56 -20.46
C GLN A 67 2.74 -17.31 -19.02
N PRO A 68 1.64 -17.96 -18.58
CA PRO A 68 1.23 -17.88 -17.20
C PRO A 68 2.32 -18.46 -16.31
N LEU A 69 2.60 -17.77 -15.20
CA LEU A 69 3.52 -18.28 -14.19
C LEU A 69 2.96 -19.60 -13.60
N PRO A 70 3.80 -20.63 -13.38
CA PRO A 70 3.36 -21.90 -12.80
C PRO A 70 2.73 -21.73 -11.42
N ASP A 71 1.79 -22.60 -11.07
CA ASP A 71 1.09 -22.56 -9.77
C ASP A 71 2.06 -22.57 -8.59
N GLN A 72 3.17 -23.28 -8.69
CA GLN A 72 4.20 -23.35 -7.65
C GLN A 72 4.83 -21.97 -7.33
N PHE A 73 4.90 -21.07 -8.31
CA PHE A 73 5.35 -19.70 -8.09
C PHE A 73 4.34 -18.91 -7.24
N TRP A 74 3.05 -19.11 -7.49
CA TRP A 74 1.97 -18.45 -6.74
C TRP A 74 1.74 -19.06 -5.35
N LEU A 75 1.88 -20.38 -5.24
CA LEU A 75 1.62 -21.14 -4.02
C LEU A 75 2.83 -21.20 -3.08
N GLY A 76 4.00 -20.71 -3.53
CA GLY A 76 5.19 -20.62 -2.70
C GLY A 76 5.76 -21.98 -2.27
N GLU A 77 5.43 -23.06 -2.98
CA GLU A 77 5.84 -24.43 -2.63
C GLU A 77 7.36 -24.65 -2.62
N ASN A 78 8.11 -23.74 -3.27
CA ASN A 78 9.56 -23.72 -3.30
C ASN A 78 10.19 -22.62 -2.42
N ASP A 79 9.38 -21.83 -1.71
CA ASP A 79 9.90 -20.81 -0.79
C ASP A 79 10.36 -21.51 0.51
N PRO A 80 11.67 -21.50 0.83
CA PRO A 80 12.21 -22.16 2.01
C PRO A 80 11.72 -21.54 3.34
N LEU A 81 11.01 -20.41 3.29
CA LEU A 81 10.40 -19.76 4.44
C LEU A 81 8.97 -20.25 4.72
N ILE A 82 8.36 -21.05 3.85
CA ILE A 82 7.04 -21.62 4.10
C ILE A 82 7.24 -22.84 5.00
N MET A 83 7.36 -22.58 6.30
CA MET A 83 7.40 -23.64 7.32
C MET A 83 6.12 -24.47 7.22
N THR A 84 6.28 -25.78 7.16
CA THR A 84 5.12 -26.69 7.17
C THR A 84 4.41 -26.59 8.52
N ASN A 85 3.11 -26.88 8.55
CA ASN A 85 2.34 -26.92 9.80
C ASN A 85 2.96 -27.87 10.85
N GLU A 86 3.66 -28.91 10.42
CA GLU A 86 4.39 -29.82 11.29
C GLU A 86 5.63 -29.16 11.92
N GLN A 87 6.37 -28.34 11.17
CA GLN A 87 7.51 -27.60 11.69
C GLN A 87 7.07 -26.53 12.70
N ILE A 88 5.93 -25.85 12.45
CA ILE A 88 5.35 -24.87 13.37
C ILE A 88 4.94 -25.53 14.70
N GLN A 89 4.35 -26.74 14.64
CA GLN A 89 3.99 -27.49 15.85
C GLN A 89 5.23 -27.91 16.65
N GLN A 90 6.31 -28.33 15.99
CA GLN A 90 7.56 -28.70 16.68
C GLN A 90 8.23 -27.50 17.38
N ILE A 91 8.20 -26.31 16.78
CA ILE A 91 8.69 -25.07 17.41
C ILE A 91 7.90 -24.75 18.68
N ASN A 92 6.57 -24.86 18.63
CA ASN A 92 5.71 -24.56 19.76
C ASN A 92 5.86 -25.55 20.93
N GLN A 93 6.32 -26.79 20.68
CA GLN A 93 6.58 -27.77 21.74
C GLN A 93 7.92 -27.56 22.46
N GLN A 94 8.88 -26.83 21.87
CA GLN A 94 10.15 -26.51 22.54
C GLN A 94 10.03 -25.31 23.48
N SER A 95 9.06 -24.40 23.27
CA SER A 95 8.87 -23.22 24.13
C SER A 95 8.11 -23.48 25.43
N THR A 96 7.53 -24.67 25.62
CA THR A 96 6.82 -25.05 26.86
C THR A 96 7.68 -25.80 27.87
N SER A 97 8.98 -25.96 27.64
CA SER A 97 9.93 -26.51 28.62
C SER A 97 10.86 -25.40 29.13
N CYS A 98 10.35 -24.62 30.08
CA CYS A 98 11.11 -23.84 31.07
C CYS A 98 10.36 -23.90 32.39
#